data_AF-A0A9D1R0T5-F1
#
_entry.id   AF-A0A9D1R0T5-F1
#
_cell.length_a   1.000
_cell.length_b   1.000
_cell.length_c   1.000
_cell.angle_alpha   90.00
_cell.angle_beta   90.00
_cell.angle_gamma   90.00
#
_symmetry.space_group_name_H-M   'P 1'
#
loop_
_entity.id
_entity.type
_entity.pdbx_description
1 polymer ?
#
loop_
_entity_poly.entity_id
_entity_poly.type
_entity_poly.pdbx_seq_one_letter_code
_entity_poly.pdbx_strand_id
1 'polypeptide(L)'
;MRYIKVLLLVILFFLVMMFFVQNQAAFSQAVPLKLDLLFMPALESAPLPFYTLLIICFVLGALCILAMLMWDRVSLSAKLTVANMRVRSLEKELAKAAKNTDAVQKKLEASETRAAQLAEDVENAKKAVSDAANA
;
A
#
# COMPACT_ATOMS: atom_id res chain seq x y z
N MET A 1 -2.02 10.92 9.07
CA MET A 1 -2.63 12.26 8.97
C MET A 1 -1.90 13.08 7.89
N ARG A 2 -2.34 12.98 6.63
CA ARG A 2 -1.67 13.64 5.49
C ARG A 2 -1.62 15.17 5.65
N TYR A 3 -2.69 15.78 6.14
CA TYR A 3 -2.78 17.25 6.29
C TYR A 3 -1.95 17.80 7.44
N ILE A 4 -1.83 17.09 8.57
CA ILE A 4 -0.97 17.50 9.69
C ILE A 4 0.50 17.54 9.29
N LYS A 5 0.96 16.57 8.49
CA LYS A 5 2.34 16.56 7.98
C LYS A 5 2.60 17.70 7.01
N VAL A 6 1.65 17.99 6.11
CA VAL A 6 1.74 19.13 5.19
C VAL A 6 1.69 20.47 5.96
N LEU A 7 0.83 20.59 6.97
CA LEU A 7 0.72 21.79 7.80
C LEU A 7 2.01 22.03 8.60
N LEU A 8 2.55 20.97 9.23
CA LEU A 8 3.84 21.03 9.92
C LEU A 8 4.97 21.40 8.96
N LEU A 9 4.95 20.89 7.73
CA LEU A 9 5.92 21.23 6.70
C LEU A 9 5.86 22.72 6.31
N VAL A 10 4.65 23.26 6.12
CA VAL A 10 4.47 24.69 5.81
C VAL A 10 4.97 25.54 6.97
N ILE A 11 4.69 25.17 8.22
CA ILE A 11 5.19 25.87 9.42
C ILE A 11 6.72 25.81 9.47
N LEU A 12 7.31 24.63 9.28
CA LEU A 12 8.76 24.45 9.26
C LEU A 12 9.41 25.30 8.16
N PHE A 13 8.86 25.29 6.96
CA PHE A 13 9.31 26.12 5.84
C PHE A 13 9.27 27.60 6.18
N PHE A 14 8.19 28.05 6.82
CA PHE A 14 8.03 29.44 7.25
C PHE A 14 9.07 29.83 8.30
N LEU A 15 9.33 28.96 9.28
CA LEU A 15 10.37 29.17 10.30
C LEU A 15 11.76 29.27 9.68
N VAL A 16 12.10 28.36 8.76
CA VAL A 16 13.37 28.40 8.04
C VAL A 16 13.48 29.70 7.24
N MET A 17 12.44 30.08 6.50
CA MET A 17 12.44 31.31 5.70
C MET A 17 12.55 32.57 6.57
N MET A 18 11.85 32.62 7.70
CA MET A 18 11.91 33.72 8.65
C MET A 18 13.29 33.81 9.33
N PHE A 19 13.91 32.67 9.65
CA PHE A 19 15.29 32.61 10.16
C PHE A 19 16.30 33.16 9.13
N PHE A 20 16.10 32.86 7.84
CA PHE A 20 16.91 33.41 6.76
C PHE A 20 16.82 34.93 6.66
N VAL A 21 15.60 35.48 6.69
CA VAL A 21 15.36 36.92 6.61
C VAL A 21 15.98 37.64 7.81
N GLN A 22 15.88 37.05 9.01
CA GLN A 22 16.45 37.63 10.24
C GLN A 22 17.98 37.59 10.28
N ASN A 23 18.60 36.54 9.75
CA ASN A 23 20.06 36.33 9.82
C ASN A 23 20.79 36.75 8.53
N GLN A 24 20.12 37.47 7.63
CA GLN A 24 20.67 37.89 6.34
C GLN A 24 21.99 38.67 6.48
N ALA A 25 22.10 39.57 7.46
CA ALA A 25 23.30 40.37 7.69
C ALA A 25 24.51 39.51 8.09
N ALA A 26 24.30 38.46 8.88
CA ALA A 26 25.34 37.51 9.27
C ALA A 26 25.75 36.60 8.10
N PHE A 27 24.80 36.22 7.24
CA PHE A 27 25.05 35.39 6.06
C PHE A 27 25.68 36.14 4.88
N SER A 28 25.62 37.48 4.90
CA SER A 28 26.25 38.33 3.89
C SER A 28 27.73 38.60 4.18
N GLN A 29 28.29 38.08 5.27
CA GLN A 29 29.72 38.15 5.53
C GLN A 29 30.49 37.29 4.51
N ALA A 30 31.41 37.94 3.80
CA ALA A 30 32.34 37.28 2.89
C ALA A 30 33.41 36.55 3.71
N VAL A 31 33.24 35.24 3.88
CA VAL A 31 34.26 34.39 4.48
C VAL A 31 35.00 33.68 3.35
N PRO A 32 36.33 33.85 3.21
CA PRO A 32 37.10 33.13 2.21
C PRO A 32 37.10 31.64 2.57
N LEU A 33 36.36 30.83 1.83
CA LEU A 33 36.40 29.38 1.95
C LEU A 33 37.71 28.85 1.35
N LYS A 34 38.66 28.52 2.20
CA LYS A 34 39.82 27.70 1.80
C LYS A 34 39.40 26.24 1.76
N LEU A 35 39.17 25.70 0.56
CA LEU A 35 39.19 24.26 0.33
C LEU A 35 40.66 23.82 0.32
N ASP A 36 41.17 23.37 1.45
CA ASP A 36 42.45 22.66 1.51
C ASP A 36 42.19 21.20 1.14
N LEU A 37 41.97 20.96 -0.16
CA LEU A 37 41.89 19.62 -0.71
C LEU A 37 43.34 19.11 -0.83
N LEU A 38 43.83 18.62 0.30
CA LEU A 38 45.06 17.85 0.51
C LEU A 38 45.38 17.06 -0.79
N PHE A 39 46.25 17.60 -1.66
CA PHE A 39 46.71 17.09 -2.99
C PHE A 39 46.42 17.92 -4.29
N MET A 40 45.99 19.18 -4.28
CA MET A 40 46.05 20.03 -5.49
C MET A 40 46.38 21.51 -5.20
N PRO A 41 47.01 22.25 -6.15
CA PRO A 41 47.40 23.63 -5.92
C PRO A 41 46.15 24.46 -5.63
N ALA A 42 46.24 25.27 -4.57
CA ALA A 42 45.15 26.06 -4.03
C ALA A 42 44.46 26.87 -5.14
N LEU A 43 43.30 26.39 -5.59
CA LEU A 43 42.40 27.17 -6.41
C LEU A 43 41.84 28.27 -5.51
N GLU A 44 42.41 29.46 -5.58
CA GLU A 44 41.80 30.67 -5.05
C GLU A 44 40.43 30.85 -5.72
N SER A 45 39.37 30.43 -5.04
CA SER A 45 38.03 30.77 -5.47
C SER A 45 37.70 32.14 -4.92
N ALA A 46 37.16 32.99 -5.81
CA ALA A 46 36.62 34.31 -5.53
C ALA A 46 35.81 34.33 -4.21
N PRO A 47 35.78 35.46 -3.47
CA PRO A 47 35.10 35.59 -2.18
C PRO A 47 33.62 35.21 -2.32
N LEU A 48 33.33 33.94 -2.05
CA LEU A 48 32.00 33.37 -2.17
C LEU A 48 31.26 33.65 -0.87
N PRO A 49 30.18 34.45 -0.91
CA PRO A 49 29.46 34.79 0.30
C PRO A 49 28.78 33.56 0.90
N PHE A 50 28.62 33.56 2.23
CA PHE A 50 28.07 32.44 3.00
C PHE A 50 26.65 32.02 2.54
N TYR A 51 25.89 32.93 1.93
CA TYR A 51 24.58 32.63 1.35
C TYR A 51 24.61 31.51 0.30
N THR A 52 25.73 31.30 -0.40
CA THR A 52 25.82 30.30 -1.48
C THR A 52 25.72 28.87 -0.94
N LEU A 53 26.43 28.59 0.16
CA LEU A 53 26.33 27.31 0.87
C LEU A 53 24.95 27.09 1.48
N LEU A 54 24.34 28.17 1.99
CA LEU A 54 22.99 28.12 2.51
C LEU A 54 21.93 27.85 1.45
N ILE A 55 22.06 28.41 0.24
CA ILE A 55 21.18 28.11 -0.88
C ILE A 55 21.30 26.63 -1.26
N ILE A 56 22.51 26.07 -1.29
CA ILE A 56 22.72 24.63 -1.55
C ILE A 56 22.07 23.78 -0.44
N CYS A 57 22.27 24.15 0.83
CA CYS A 57 21.61 23.49 1.96
C CYS A 57 20.07 23.60 1.89
N PHE A 58 19.55 24.74 1.43
CA PHE A 58 18.12 24.96 1.24
C PHE A 58 17.56 24.09 0.11
N VAL A 59 18.27 23.99 -1.02
CA VAL A 59 17.89 23.10 -2.14
C VAL A 59 17.90 21.65 -1.68
N LEU A 60 18.92 21.22 -0.94
CA LEU A 60 18.96 19.87 -0.34
C LEU A 60 17.82 19.64 0.65
N GLY A 61 17.51 20.62 1.50
CA GLY A 61 16.38 20.58 2.42
C GLY A 61 15.05 20.47 1.69
N ALA A 62 14.84 21.26 0.64
CA ALA A 62 13.66 21.22 -0.21
C ALA A 62 13.53 19.87 -0.91
N LEU A 63 14.63 19.28 -1.36
CA LEU A 63 14.66 17.98 -2.02
C LEU A 63 14.34 16.84 -1.04
N CYS A 64 14.87 16.90 0.19
CA CYS A 64 14.49 16.00 1.29
C CYS A 64 13.00 16.11 1.65
N ILE A 65 12.47 17.33 1.70
CA ILE A 65 11.05 17.59 1.93
C ILE A 65 10.19 16.99 0.81
N LEU A 66 10.58 17.20 -0.45
CA LEU A 66 9.92 16.61 -1.61
C LEU A 66 9.92 15.07 -1.55
N ALA A 67 11.06 14.49 -1.15
CA ALA A 67 11.21 13.06 -0.96
C ALA A 67 10.29 12.53 0.15
N MET A 68 10.20 13.22 1.30
CA MET A 68 9.23 12.86 2.35
C MET A 68 7.77 12.95 1.87
N LEU A 69 7.44 13.97 1.08
CA LEU A 69 6.11 14.14 0.48
C LEU A 69 5.77 13.04 -0.53
N MET A 70 6.73 12.63 -1.36
CA MET A 70 6.59 11.49 -2.28
C MET A 70 6.45 10.18 -1.51
N TRP A 71 7.25 9.97 -0.46
CA TRP A 71 7.17 8.78 0.38
C TRP A 71 5.80 8.64 1.05
N ASP A 72 5.22 9.76 1.50
CA ASP A 72 3.87 9.78 2.05
C ASP A 72 2.81 9.41 1.00
N ARG A 73 2.90 9.95 -0.22
CA ARG A 73 2.01 9.59 -1.34
C ARG A 73 2.09 8.09 -1.67
N VAL A 74 3.31 7.55 -1.73
CA VAL A 74 3.56 6.13 -1.99
C VAL A 74 3.02 5.25 -0.85
N SER A 75 3.21 5.65 0.41
CA SER A 75 2.69 4.91 1.56
C SER A 75 1.15 4.87 1.60
N LEU A 76 0.47 5.95 1.19
CA LEU A 76 -0.99 5.98 1.08
C LEU A 76 -1.49 5.08 -0.05
N SER A 77 -0.83 5.10 -1.22
CA SER A 77 -1.16 4.21 -2.33
C SER A 77 -0.93 2.74 -1.97
N ALA A 78 0.15 2.42 -1.23
CA ALA A 78 0.41 1.07 -0.75
C ALA A 78 -0.71 0.54 0.16
N LYS A 79 -1.25 1.39 1.06
CA LYS A 79 -2.38 1.00 1.93
C LYS A 79 -3.65 0.71 1.14
N LEU A 80 -3.92 1.47 0.08
CA LEU A 80 -5.08 1.24 -0.79
C LEU A 80 -4.92 -0.04 -1.63
N THR A 81 -3.71 -0.30 -2.14
CA THR A 81 -3.40 -1.56 -2.85
C THR A 81 -3.55 -2.78 -1.94
N VAL A 82 -3.05 -2.71 -0.70
CA VAL A 82 -3.18 -3.81 0.28
C VAL A 82 -4.65 -4.07 0.65
N ALA A 83 -5.45 -3.01 0.80
CA ALA A 83 -6.89 -3.15 1.05
C ALA A 83 -7.62 -3.78 -0.16
N ASN A 84 -7.34 -3.34 -1.38
CA ASN A 84 -7.92 -3.92 -2.59
C ASN A 84 -7.49 -5.38 -2.82
N MET A 85 -6.26 -5.75 -2.47
CA MET A 85 -5.82 -7.15 -2.55
C MET A 85 -6.57 -8.04 -1.56
N ARG A 86 -6.86 -7.56 -0.35
CA ARG A 86 -7.70 -8.28 0.63
C ARG A 86 -9.15 -8.41 0.17
N VAL A 87 -9.74 -7.35 -0.38
CA VAL A 87 -11.11 -7.43 -0.95
C VAL A 87 -11.15 -8.48 -2.07
N ARG A 88 -10.17 -8.48 -2.98
CA ARG A 88 -10.08 -9.49 -4.04
C ARG A 88 -9.87 -10.91 -3.54
N SER A 89 -9.13 -11.11 -2.44
CA SER A 89 -8.96 -12.48 -1.89
C SER A 89 -10.27 -12.96 -1.27
N LEU A 90 -10.97 -12.10 -0.54
CA LEU A 90 -12.28 -12.40 0.04
C LEU A 90 -13.33 -12.67 -1.04
N GLU A 91 -13.37 -11.90 -2.12
CA GLU A 91 -14.24 -12.16 -3.27
C GLU A 91 -13.97 -13.54 -3.89
N LYS A 92 -12.69 -13.95 -4.01
CA LYS A 92 -12.32 -15.28 -4.51
C LYS A 92 -12.71 -16.39 -3.55
N GLU A 93 -12.56 -16.18 -2.25
CA GLU A 93 -12.96 -17.14 -1.22
C GLU A 93 -14.48 -17.31 -1.19
N LEU A 94 -15.23 -16.21 -1.29
CA LEU A 94 -16.69 -16.23 -1.37
C LEU A 94 -17.18 -16.94 -2.64
N ALA A 95 -16.54 -16.67 -3.79
CA ALA A 95 -16.86 -17.35 -5.05
C ALA A 95 -16.55 -18.86 -5.01
N LYS A 96 -15.48 -19.26 -4.32
CA LYS A 96 -15.16 -20.69 -4.09
C LYS A 96 -16.16 -21.34 -3.14
N ALA A 97 -16.51 -20.66 -2.05
CA ALA A 97 -17.49 -21.13 -1.09
C ALA A 97 -18.86 -21.31 -1.74
N ALA A 98 -19.33 -20.35 -2.52
CA ALA A 98 -20.59 -20.45 -3.27
C ALA A 98 -20.60 -21.67 -4.21
N LYS A 99 -19.51 -21.87 -4.99
CA LYS A 99 -19.38 -23.04 -5.86
C LYS A 99 -19.36 -24.37 -5.10
N ASN A 100 -18.71 -24.41 -3.93
CA ASN A 100 -18.68 -25.61 -3.10
C ASN A 100 -20.07 -25.91 -2.52
N THR A 101 -20.80 -24.89 -2.07
CA THR A 101 -22.17 -25.05 -1.58
C THR A 101 -23.09 -25.57 -2.68
N ASP A 102 -23.03 -25.01 -3.90
CA ASP A 102 -23.80 -25.50 -5.04
C ASP A 102 -23.46 -26.95 -5.40
N ALA A 103 -22.18 -27.33 -5.32
CA ALA A 103 -21.74 -28.70 -5.57
C ALA A 103 -22.21 -29.69 -4.49
N VAL A 104 -22.24 -29.27 -3.23
CA VAL A 104 -22.78 -30.06 -2.12
C VAL A 104 -24.29 -30.22 -2.27
N GLN A 105 -25.01 -29.14 -2.62
CA GLN A 105 -26.45 -29.17 -2.85
C GLN A 105 -26.81 -30.17 -3.95
N LYS A 106 -26.12 -30.12 -5.09
CA LYS A 106 -26.33 -31.08 -6.19
C LYS A 106 -26.02 -32.52 -5.80
N LYS A 107 -24.99 -32.76 -4.97
CA LYS A 107 -24.68 -34.11 -4.48
C LYS A 107 -25.74 -34.61 -3.51
N LEU A 108 -26.30 -33.74 -2.69
CA LEU A 108 -27.39 -34.08 -1.78
C LEU A 108 -28.66 -34.45 -2.56
N GLU A 109 -29.07 -33.64 -3.53
CA GLU A 109 -30.21 -33.92 -4.41
C GLU A 109 -30.02 -35.22 -5.21
N ALA A 110 -28.81 -35.49 -5.71
CA ALA A 110 -28.46 -36.74 -6.38
C ALA A 110 -28.48 -37.95 -5.43
N SER A 111 -28.16 -37.76 -4.16
CA SER A 111 -28.22 -38.81 -3.14
C SER A 111 -29.67 -39.09 -2.74
N GLU A 112 -30.50 -38.06 -2.58
CA GLU A 112 -31.92 -38.18 -2.25
C GLU A 112 -32.69 -38.87 -3.37
N THR A 113 -32.44 -38.50 -4.63
CA THR A 113 -33.05 -39.17 -5.79
C THR A 113 -32.63 -40.64 -5.91
N ARG A 114 -31.35 -40.97 -5.65
CA ARG A 114 -30.89 -42.36 -5.58
C ARG A 114 -31.52 -43.14 -4.43
N ALA A 115 -31.67 -42.52 -3.26
CA ALA A 115 -32.33 -43.15 -2.12
C ALA A 115 -33.82 -43.39 -2.39
N ALA A 116 -34.50 -42.46 -3.05
CA ALA A 116 -35.90 -42.61 -3.48
C ALA A 116 -36.06 -43.74 -4.50
N GLN A 117 -35.17 -43.81 -5.51
CA GLN A 117 -35.17 -44.92 -6.49
C GLN A 117 -34.95 -46.28 -5.83
N LEU A 118 -33.96 -46.39 -4.93
CA LEU A 118 -33.74 -47.64 -4.19
C LEU A 118 -34.94 -48.03 -3.31
N ALA A 119 -35.62 -47.06 -2.70
CA ALA A 119 -36.81 -47.35 -1.90
C ALA A 119 -37.96 -47.87 -2.77
N GLU A 120 -38.17 -47.28 -3.96
CA GLU A 120 -39.17 -47.70 -4.92
C GLU A 120 -38.86 -49.09 -5.51
N ASP A 121 -37.59 -49.36 -5.83
CA ASP A 121 -37.12 -50.68 -6.28
C ASP A 121 -37.34 -51.78 -5.22
N VAL A 122 -37.09 -51.46 -3.94
CA VAL A 122 -37.33 -52.38 -2.82
C VAL A 122 -38.83 -52.63 -2.61
N GLU A 123 -39.68 -51.61 -2.75
CA GLU A 123 -41.13 -51.77 -2.67
C GLU A 123 -41.66 -52.63 -3.82
N ASN A 124 -41.19 -52.39 -5.04
CA ASN A 124 -41.55 -53.17 -6.23
C ASN A 124 -41.07 -54.63 -6.11
N ALA A 125 -39.86 -54.86 -5.60
CA ALA A 125 -39.36 -56.21 -5.33
C ALA A 125 -40.20 -56.94 -4.28
N LYS A 126 -40.64 -56.25 -3.21
CA LYS A 126 -41.55 -56.84 -2.20
C LYS A 126 -42.90 -57.22 -2.80
N LYS A 127 -43.48 -56.39 -3.66
CA LYS A 127 -44.74 -56.69 -4.35
C LYS A 127 -44.60 -57.91 -5.25
N ALA A 128 -43.53 -57.98 -6.05
CA ALA A 128 -43.26 -59.14 -6.91
C ALA A 128 -43.08 -60.46 -6.13
N VAL A 129 -42.43 -60.42 -4.97
CA VAL A 129 -42.28 -61.61 -4.10
C VAL A 129 -43.62 -62.02 -3.47
N SER A 130 -44.46 -61.06 -3.08
CA SER A 130 -45.83 -61.31 -2.59
C SER A 130 -46.72 -61.96 -3.66
N ASP A 131 -46.65 -61.48 -4.90
CA ASP A 131 -47.45 -62.00 -6.00
C ASP A 131 -47.01 -63.41 -6.42
N ALA A 132 -45.71 -63.71 -6.34
CA ALA A 132 -45.18 -65.06 -6.60
C ALA A 132 -45.50 -66.09 -5.49
N ALA A 133 -45.84 -65.64 -4.28
CA ALA A 133 -46.19 -66.52 -3.15
C ALA A 133 -47.69 -66.88 -3.11
N ASN A 134 -48.53 -66.16 -3.85
CA ASN A 134 -49.98 -66.37 -3.91
C ASN A 134 -50.46 -67.07 -5.22
N ALA A 135 -49.53 -67.49 -6.08
CA ALA A 135 -49.77 -68.27 -7.30
C ALA A 135 -49.44 -69.75 -7.07
#